data_AF-A0AAV4P6D0-F1
#
_entry.id   AF-A0AAV4P6D0-F1
#
_cell.length_a   1.000
_cell.length_b   1.000
_cell.length_c   1.000
_cell.angle_alpha   90.00
_cell.angle_beta   90.00
_cell.angle_gamma   90.00
#
_symmetry.space_group_name_H-M   'P 1'
#
loop_
_entity.id
_entity.type
_entity.pdbx_description
1 polymer ?
#
loop_
_entity_poly.entity_id
_entity_poly.type
_entity_poly.pdbx_seq_one_letter_code
_entity_poly.pdbx_strand_id
1 'polypeptide(L)'
;MTYLLNCLKRDRERYNTFNAVGLLAVAVKLEIKPYIPKIMEVIRSSLPPKDATIRKKLPQNEPAVFTCISMLGRAVGHTIIQDIKELLEPMMATGLSPAF
;
A
#
# COMPACT_ATOMS: atom_id res chain seq x y z
N MET A 1 9.74 -10.57 -9.35
CA MET A 1 9.07 -9.30 -8.99
C MET A 1 8.10 -8.79 -10.08
N THR A 2 8.43 -8.87 -11.37
CA THR A 2 7.58 -8.37 -12.47
C THR A 2 6.18 -9.02 -12.53
N TYR A 3 6.07 -10.32 -12.21
CA TYR A 3 4.79 -11.03 -12.15
C TYR A 3 3.85 -10.47 -11.06
N LEU A 4 4.35 -10.29 -9.83
CA LEU A 4 3.59 -9.69 -8.72
C LEU A 4 3.17 -8.25 -9.03
N LEU A 5 4.06 -7.44 -9.62
CA LEU A 5 3.76 -6.07 -10.03
C LEU A 5 2.68 -6.01 -11.13
N ASN A 6 2.62 -7.01 -12.01
CA ASN A 6 1.54 -7.13 -13.01
C ASN A 6 0.22 -7.61 -12.40
N CYS A 7 0.26 -8.49 -11.38
CA CYS A 7 -0.93 -8.88 -10.63
C CYS A 7 -1.54 -7.71 -9.84
N LEU A 8 -0.71 -6.79 -9.31
CA LEU A 8 -1.18 -5.57 -8.65
C LEU A 8 -2.03 -4.66 -9.55
N LYS A 9 -1.83 -4.73 -10.87
CA LYS A 9 -2.66 -4.02 -11.86
C LYS A 9 -3.99 -4.71 -12.15
N ARG A 10 -4.14 -6.01 -11.84
CA ARG A 10 -5.38 -6.76 -11.99
C ARG A 10 -6.23 -6.62 -10.73
N ASP A 11 -7.39 -6.00 -10.86
CA ASP A 11 -8.31 -5.69 -9.75
C ASP A 11 -8.73 -6.93 -8.93
N ARG A 12 -8.86 -8.09 -9.57
CA ARG A 12 -9.47 -9.29 -8.99
C ARG A 12 -8.67 -9.94 -7.86
N GLU A 13 -7.36 -9.70 -7.76
CA GLU A 13 -6.47 -10.33 -6.76
C GLU A 13 -5.59 -9.32 -6.00
N ARG A 14 -5.97 -8.04 -5.99
CA ARG A 14 -5.18 -6.98 -5.33
C ARG A 14 -4.90 -7.31 -3.87
N TYR A 15 -5.89 -7.81 -3.12
CA TYR A 15 -5.75 -8.18 -1.70
C TYR A 15 -4.60 -9.18 -1.48
N ASN A 16 -4.65 -10.33 -2.16
CA ASN A 16 -3.64 -11.37 -2.06
C ASN A 16 -2.27 -10.88 -2.52
N THR A 17 -2.24 -10.01 -3.54
CA THR A 17 -0.98 -9.50 -4.09
C THR A 17 -0.31 -8.49 -3.15
N PHE A 18 -1.06 -7.59 -2.50
CA PHE A 18 -0.51 -6.70 -1.47
C PHE A 18 0.05 -7.48 -0.30
N ASN A 19 -0.67 -8.51 0.15
CA ASN A 19 -0.21 -9.35 1.26
C ASN A 19 1.07 -10.11 0.89
N ALA A 20 1.12 -10.70 -0.32
CA ALA A 20 2.31 -11.37 -0.83
C ALA A 20 3.51 -10.42 -0.97
N VAL A 21 3.30 -9.18 -1.43
CA VAL A 21 4.37 -8.17 -1.54
C VAL A 21 4.87 -7.74 -0.16
N GLY A 22 3.99 -7.53 0.81
CA GLY A 22 4.38 -7.20 2.18
C GLY A 22 5.17 -8.33 2.86
N LEU A 23 4.70 -9.58 2.74
CA LEU A 23 5.41 -10.75 3.24
C LEU A 23 6.78 -10.92 2.57
N LEU A 24 6.85 -10.72 1.26
CA LEU A 24 8.10 -10.76 0.52
C LEU A 24 9.05 -9.65 1.01
N ALA A 25 8.57 -8.43 1.19
CA ALA A 25 9.38 -7.33 1.73
C ALA A 25 9.98 -7.70 3.10
N VAL A 26 9.20 -8.30 4.01
CA VAL A 26 9.68 -8.76 5.31
C VAL A 26 10.73 -9.88 5.18
N ALA A 27 10.55 -10.79 4.22
CA ALA A 27 11.47 -11.89 3.99
C ALA A 27 12.82 -11.43 3.39
N VAL A 28 12.80 -10.58 2.35
CA VAL A 28 14.02 -10.18 1.61
C VAL A 28 14.66 -8.88 2.13
N LYS A 29 13.98 -8.13 3.00
CA LYS A 29 14.47 -6.90 3.67
C LYS A 29 15.10 -5.90 2.70
N LEU A 30 16.44 -5.81 2.65
CA LEU A 30 17.17 -4.80 1.88
C LEU A 30 17.11 -5.03 0.37
N GLU A 31 16.92 -6.26 -0.08
CA GLU A 31 16.81 -6.62 -1.51
C GLU A 31 15.52 -6.09 -2.16
N ILE A 32 14.53 -5.65 -1.35
CA ILE A 32 13.29 -5.06 -1.86
C ILE A 32 13.48 -3.60 -2.31
N LYS A 33 14.55 -2.93 -1.88
CA LYS A 33 14.83 -1.50 -2.12
C LYS A 33 14.63 -1.03 -3.58
N PRO A 34 15.16 -1.72 -4.62
CA PRO A 34 14.97 -1.28 -6.01
C PRO A 34 13.50 -1.34 -6.47
N TYR A 35 12.64 -2.09 -5.79
CA TYR A 35 11.23 -2.26 -6.15
C TYR A 35 10.30 -1.32 -5.36
N ILE A 36 10.78 -0.71 -4.28
CA ILE A 36 10.02 0.25 -3.45
C ILE A 36 9.32 1.34 -4.28
N PRO A 37 9.98 2.08 -5.19
CA PRO A 37 9.31 3.18 -5.90
C PRO A 37 8.11 2.71 -6.71
N LYS A 38 8.20 1.53 -7.35
CA LYS A 38 7.08 0.92 -8.08
C LYS A 38 5.95 0.47 -7.15
N ILE A 39 6.29 -0.12 -6.00
CA ILE A 39 5.29 -0.55 -5.01
C ILE A 39 4.55 0.67 -4.45
N MET A 40 5.27 1.76 -4.18
CA MET A 40 4.70 2.98 -3.62
C MET A 40 3.80 3.71 -4.61
N GLU A 41 4.14 3.69 -5.91
CA GLU A 41 3.26 4.18 -6.98
C GLU A 41 1.91 3.44 -6.98
N VAL A 42 1.94 2.10 -6.87
CA VAL A 42 0.72 1.29 -6.81
C VAL A 42 -0.08 1.58 -5.53
N ILE A 43 0.58 1.71 -4.38
CA ILE A 43 -0.08 2.07 -3.11
C ILE A 43 -0.77 3.43 -3.23
N ARG A 44 -0.08 4.44 -3.79
CA ARG A 44 -0.65 5.77 -4.03
C ARG A 44 -1.88 5.70 -4.94
N SER A 45 -1.85 4.88 -5.99
CA SER A 45 -3.00 4.68 -6.89
C SER A 45 -4.17 3.92 -6.24
N SER A 46 -3.91 3.22 -5.14
CA SER A 46 -4.91 2.44 -4.38
C SER A 46 -5.52 3.24 -3.22
N LEU A 47 -4.98 4.42 -2.92
CA LEU A 47 -5.51 5.34 -1.92
C LEU A 47 -6.34 6.44 -2.61
N PRO A 48 -7.36 6.98 -1.92
CA PRO A 48 -8.14 8.09 -2.46
C PRO A 48 -7.24 9.32 -2.69
N PRO A 49 -7.52 10.12 -3.74
CA PRO A 49 -6.79 11.35 -3.98
C PRO A 49 -7.03 12.35 -2.84
N LYS A 50 -6.04 13.21 -2.57
CA LYS A 50 -6.05 14.21 -1.47
C LYS A 50 -7.31 15.10 -1.43
N ASP A 51 -7.99 15.29 -2.56
CA ASP A 51 -9.21 16.11 -2.70
C ASP A 51 -10.53 15.32 -2.71
N ALA A 52 -10.52 14.00 -2.45
CA ALA A 52 -11.73 13.19 -2.34
C ALA A 52 -12.44 13.47 -1.01
N THR A 53 -13.04 14.66 -0.92
CA THR A 53 -13.99 15.03 0.13
C THR A 53 -15.10 13.98 0.20
N ILE A 54 -15.13 13.26 1.33
CA ILE A 54 -16.30 12.77 2.06
C ILE A 54 -17.58 12.79 1.20
N ARG A 55 -17.94 11.69 0.52
CA ARG A 55 -19.35 11.34 0.12
C ARG A 55 -19.53 10.33 -1.02
N LYS A 56 -18.49 9.79 -1.66
CA LYS A 56 -18.70 8.63 -2.54
C LYS A 56 -18.33 7.39 -1.75
N LYS A 57 -19.25 6.42 -1.65
CA LYS A 57 -19.01 5.05 -1.18
C LYS A 57 -17.68 4.58 -1.76
N LEU A 58 -16.59 4.80 -1.02
CA LEU A 58 -15.29 4.33 -1.42
C LEU A 58 -15.41 2.81 -1.28
N PRO A 59 -15.23 2.03 -2.35
CA PRO A 59 -15.24 0.57 -2.23
C PRO A 59 -14.28 0.26 -1.09
N GLN A 60 -14.85 -0.33 -0.04
CA GLN A 60 -14.23 -0.69 1.23
C GLN A 60 -12.71 -0.76 1.08
N ASN A 61 -12.00 0.32 1.46
CA ASN A 61 -10.58 0.43 1.13
C ASN A 61 -9.88 -0.77 1.76
N GLU A 62 -9.32 -1.65 0.92
CA GLU A 62 -8.95 -3.00 1.32
C GLU A 62 -7.92 -2.95 2.46
N PRO A 63 -8.20 -3.56 3.63
CA PRO A 63 -7.31 -3.49 4.81
C PRO A 63 -5.88 -3.98 4.50
N ALA A 64 -5.72 -4.83 3.48
CA ALA A 64 -4.43 -5.30 3.00
C ALA A 64 -3.47 -4.19 2.53
N VAL A 65 -3.97 -3.04 2.04
CA VAL A 65 -3.10 -1.93 1.64
C VAL A 65 -2.39 -1.37 2.87
N PHE A 66 -3.14 -1.14 3.95
CA PHE A 66 -2.59 -0.68 5.23
C PHE A 66 -1.64 -1.72 5.82
N THR A 67 -2.00 -3.00 5.80
CA THR A 67 -1.11 -4.08 6.27
C THR A 67 0.20 -4.13 5.46
N CYS A 68 0.14 -3.95 4.14
CA CYS A 68 1.31 -3.92 3.27
C CYS A 68 2.23 -2.74 3.61
N ILE A 69 1.68 -1.54 3.83
CA ILE A 69 2.45 -0.36 4.28
C ILE A 69 3.15 -0.66 5.61
N SER A 70 2.47 -1.26 6.58
CA SER A 70 3.07 -1.63 7.87
C SER A 70 4.20 -2.66 7.71
N MET A 71 4.01 -3.66 6.85
CA MET A 71 5.03 -4.67 6.55
C MET A 71 6.26 -4.08 5.85
N LEU A 72 6.06 -3.15 4.92
CA LEU A 72 7.14 -2.40 4.28
C LEU A 72 7.91 -1.55 5.30
N GLY A 73 7.21 -0.83 6.19
CA GLY A 73 7.84 -0.06 7.27
C GLY A 73 8.74 -0.91 8.15
N ARG A 74 8.29 -2.10 8.51
CA ARG A 74 9.06 -3.06 9.29
C ARG A 74 10.25 -3.64 8.53
N ALA A 75 10.15 -3.82 7.21
CA ALA A 75 11.19 -4.42 6.39
C ALA A 75 12.36 -3.46 6.08
N VAL A 76 12.07 -2.20 5.75
CA VAL A 76 13.05 -1.24 5.20
C VAL A 76 13.21 0.04 6.01
N GLY A 77 12.32 0.33 6.96
CA GLY A 77 12.47 1.37 7.97
C GLY A 77 12.82 2.74 7.39
N HIS A 78 14.09 3.13 7.51
CA HIS A 78 14.62 4.43 7.08
C HIS A 78 14.35 4.80 5.62
N THR A 79 14.28 3.83 4.71
CA THR A 79 14.19 4.09 3.26
C THR A 79 12.83 4.65 2.84
N ILE A 80 11.76 4.40 3.61
CA ILE A 80 10.39 4.77 3.21
C ILE A 80 9.75 5.83 4.11
N ILE A 81 10.51 6.43 5.04
CA ILE A 81 9.98 7.40 6.01
C ILE A 81 9.35 8.61 5.30
N GLN A 82 9.99 9.14 4.26
CA GLN A 82 9.46 10.27 3.51
C GLN A 82 8.18 9.88 2.75
N ASP A 83 8.20 8.76 2.02
CA ASP A 83 7.00 8.28 1.33
C ASP A 83 5.83 8.02 2.29
N ILE A 84 6.08 7.44 3.48
CA ILE A 84 5.03 7.24 4.50
C ILE A 84 4.44 8.58 4.95
N LYS A 85 5.26 9.62 5.17
CA LYS A 85 4.76 10.94 5.57
C LYS A 85 3.81 11.52 4.53
N GLU A 86 4.10 11.33 3.25
CA GLU A 86 3.21 11.78 2.17
C GLU A 86 1.94 10.91 2.05
N LEU A 87 2.02 9.63 2.43
CA LEU A 87 0.89 8.71 2.45
C LEU A 87 -0.06 8.90 3.65
N LEU A 88 0.40 9.50 4.76
CA LEU A 88 -0.44 9.68 5.95
C LEU A 88 -1.72 10.47 5.67
N GLU A 89 -1.61 11.54 4.88
CA GLU A 89 -2.75 12.40 4.54
C GLU A 89 -3.83 11.66 3.72
N PRO A 90 -3.51 10.95 2.62
CA PRO A 90 -4.50 10.11 1.92
C PRO A 90 -4.95 8.88 2.72
N MET A 91 -4.12 8.34 3.63
CA MET A 91 -4.54 7.28 4.56
C MET A 91 -5.54 7.76 5.61
N MET A 92 -5.52 9.05 5.98
CA MET A 92 -6.53 9.63 6.88
C MET A 92 -7.80 10.03 6.12
N ALA A 93 -7.66 10.39 4.85
CA ALA A 93 -8.80 10.73 3.97
C ALA A 93 -9.72 9.54 3.64
N THR A 94 -9.26 8.29 3.81
CA THR A 94 -10.10 7.08 3.64
C THR A 94 -11.24 6.96 4.67
N GLY A 95 -11.28 7.83 5.68
CA GLY A 95 -12.26 7.77 6.77
C GLY A 95 -11.97 6.63 7.75
N LEU A 96 -12.78 6.55 8.80
CA LEU A 96 -12.72 5.44 9.75
C LEU A 96 -13.32 4.19 9.09
N SER A 97 -12.50 3.17 8.84
CA SER A 97 -13.02 1.82 8.61
C SER A 97 -13.93 1.44 9.78
N PRO A 98 -15.06 0.74 9.57
CA PRO A 98 -15.79 0.17 10.69
C PRO A 98 -14.79 -0.59 11.56
N ALA A 99 -14.79 -0.23 12.84
CA ALA A 99 -13.88 -0.76 13.83
C ALA A 99 -13.93 -2.30 13.80
N PHE A 100 -12.75 -2.88 14.04
CA PHE A 100 -12.50 -4.30 14.26
C PHE A 100 -13.66 -5.04 14.95
#